data_AF-A0A8S3JD11-F1
#
_entry.id   AF-A0A8S3JD11-F1
#
_cell.length_a   1.000
_cell.length_b   1.000
_cell.length_c   1.000
_cell.angle_alpha   90.00
_cell.angle_beta   90.00
_cell.angle_gamma   90.00
#
_symmetry.space_group_name_H-M   'P 1'
#
loop_
_entity.id
_entity.type
_entity.pdbx_description
1 polymer ?
#
loop_
_entity_poly.entity_id
_entity_poly.type
_entity_poly.pdbx_seq_one_letter_code
_entity_poly.pdbx_strand_id
1 'polypeptide(L)'
;MELVLAPKIFFLDEPTTGLDAATARKVMKCLSNLAKQGRTIIFSIHQPRYSIFKLFDTITLLSEGEMLYHGSAKNVLDYFSQQGYSCEPHDNPADFVIDVLIDAKENSVKMEKLKLAYESSSMNEYVINRRKQQFIDESFQIRTDRKSVKLKQFIWKEFYYVCLRTLKNTFRNPSLILSQIVVSII
;
A
#
# COMPACT_ATOMS: atom_id res chain seq x y z
N MET A 1 -2.06 -7.82 13.18
CA MET A 1 -3.03 -8.94 13.11
C MET A 1 -2.96 -9.65 11.75
N GLU A 2 -2.83 -8.91 10.64
CA GLU A 2 -2.70 -9.49 9.28
C GLU A 2 -1.52 -10.48 9.11
N LEU A 3 -0.37 -10.21 9.73
CA LEU A 3 0.82 -11.07 9.61
C LEU A 3 0.63 -12.46 10.23
N VAL A 4 -0.30 -12.62 11.18
CA VAL A 4 -0.55 -13.88 11.90
C VAL A 4 -1.11 -14.95 10.96
N LEU A 5 -1.80 -14.53 9.89
CA LEU A 5 -2.35 -15.44 8.87
C LEU A 5 -1.34 -15.82 7.79
N ALA A 6 -0.12 -15.27 7.85
CA ALA A 6 0.96 -15.46 6.88
C ALA A 6 0.52 -15.38 5.40
N PRO A 7 -0.31 -14.40 4.97
CA PRO A 7 -0.82 -14.35 3.61
C PRO A 7 0.32 -14.17 2.57
N LYS A 8 0.09 -14.65 1.34
CA LYS A 8 1.05 -14.47 0.23
C LYS A 8 1.07 -13.04 -0.30
N ILE A 9 -0.02 -12.29 -0.10
CA ILE A 9 -0.21 -10.92 -0.58
C ILE A 9 -0.60 -10.04 0.61
N PHE A 10 0.03 -8.88 0.76
CA PHE A 10 -0.27 -7.88 1.77
C PHE A 10 -0.75 -6.59 1.08
N PHE A 11 -1.82 -6.02 1.61
CA PHE A 11 -2.28 -4.67 1.31
C PHE A 11 -2.16 -3.85 2.58
N LEU A 12 -1.43 -2.73 2.51
CA LEU A 12 -1.20 -1.86 3.66
C LEU A 12 -1.58 -0.44 3.28
N ASP A 13 -2.41 0.20 4.10
CA ASP A 13 -2.74 1.61 3.91
C ASP A 13 -1.82 2.45 4.81
N GLU A 14 -1.02 3.31 4.19
CA GLU A 14 -0.09 4.24 4.83
C GLU A 14 0.69 3.70 6.06
N PRO A 15 1.51 2.64 5.90
CA PRO A 15 2.12 1.93 7.03
C PRO A 15 3.17 2.76 7.81
N THR A 16 3.52 3.95 7.33
CA THR A 16 4.48 4.86 7.95
C THR A 16 3.83 6.05 8.65
N THR A 17 2.52 6.23 8.53
CA THR A 17 1.82 7.38 9.14
C THR A 17 1.85 7.29 10.66
N GLY A 18 2.18 8.41 11.32
CA GLY A 18 2.31 8.49 12.77
C GLY A 18 3.60 7.88 13.36
N LEU A 19 4.53 7.43 12.52
CA LEU A 19 5.84 6.93 12.96
C LEU A 19 6.94 7.99 12.79
N ASP A 20 7.91 7.98 13.69
CA ASP A 20 9.15 8.71 13.47
C ASP A 20 9.94 8.10 12.30
N ALA A 21 10.83 8.90 11.70
CA ALA A 21 11.56 8.49 10.51
C ALA A 21 12.43 7.23 10.69
N ALA A 22 12.98 6.99 11.88
CA ALA A 22 13.81 5.83 12.13
C ALA A 22 12.96 4.56 12.25
N THR A 23 11.82 4.64 12.94
CA THR A 23 10.88 3.52 13.06
C THR A 23 10.20 3.22 11.73
N ALA A 24 9.77 4.24 10.98
CA ALA A 24 9.22 4.07 9.63
C ALA A 24 10.20 3.29 8.72
N ARG A 25 11.48 3.66 8.73
CA ARG A 25 12.51 2.94 7.96
C ARG A 25 12.66 1.48 8.40
N LYS A 26 12.57 1.17 9.69
CA LYS A 26 12.62 -0.22 10.19
C LYS A 26 11.41 -1.03 9.71
N VAL A 27 10.21 -0.45 9.75
CA VAL A 27 8.98 -1.07 9.24
C VAL A 27 9.12 -1.36 7.76
N MET A 28 9.51 -0.37 6.95
CA MET A 28 9.69 -0.55 5.50
C MET A 28 10.78 -1.57 5.16
N LYS A 29 11.84 -1.64 5.97
CA LYS A 29 12.88 -2.68 5.81
C LYS A 29 12.34 -4.08 6.10
N CYS A 30 11.49 -4.23 7.11
CA CYS A 30 10.81 -5.48 7.42
C CYS A 30 9.93 -5.93 6.26
N LEU A 31 9.12 -5.02 5.70
CA LEU A 31 8.30 -5.28 4.52
C LEU A 31 9.16 -5.68 3.32
N SER A 32 10.23 -4.95 3.02
CA SER A 32 11.16 -5.32 1.94
C SER A 32 11.76 -6.72 2.12
N ASN A 33 12.10 -7.11 3.35
CA ASN A 33 12.58 -8.47 3.62
C ASN A 33 11.50 -9.53 3.41
N LEU A 34 10.26 -9.27 3.82
CA LEU A 34 9.12 -10.15 3.54
C LEU A 34 8.87 -10.29 2.03
N ALA A 35 9.00 -9.21 1.27
CA ALA A 35 8.88 -9.25 -0.18
C ALA A 35 9.94 -10.16 -0.81
N LYS A 36 11.19 -10.06 -0.35
CA LYS A 36 12.30 -10.94 -0.76
C LYS A 36 12.10 -12.42 -0.42
N GLN A 37 11.24 -12.73 0.56
CA GLN A 37 10.84 -14.11 0.88
C GLN A 37 9.72 -14.64 -0.03
N GLY A 38 9.37 -13.91 -1.11
CA GLY A 38 8.36 -14.33 -2.09
C GLY A 38 6.93 -13.90 -1.74
N ARG A 39 6.76 -12.89 -0.87
CA ARG A 39 5.45 -12.29 -0.59
C ARG A 39 5.25 -11.07 -1.48
N THR A 40 4.04 -10.84 -1.96
CA THR A 40 3.69 -9.59 -2.66
C THR A 40 3.21 -8.57 -1.64
N ILE A 41 3.73 -7.36 -1.68
CA ILE A 41 3.35 -6.30 -0.74
C ILE A 41 2.99 -5.06 -1.55
N ILE A 42 1.78 -4.58 -1.36
CA ILE A 42 1.23 -3.39 -2.01
C ILE A 42 0.86 -2.42 -0.89
N PHE A 43 1.30 -1.18 -1.01
CA PHE A 43 1.00 -0.16 -0.01
C PHE A 43 0.89 1.23 -0.62
N SER A 44 0.09 2.08 0.02
CA SER A 44 0.09 3.53 -0.17
C SER A 44 1.13 4.16 0.77
N ILE A 45 1.78 5.23 0.35
CA ILE A 45 2.71 5.98 1.21
C ILE A 45 2.64 7.47 0.88
N HIS A 46 2.56 8.30 1.91
CA HIS A 46 2.62 9.75 1.80
C HIS A 46 4.06 10.23 2.04
N GLN A 47 4.66 10.91 1.06
CA GLN A 47 5.96 11.60 1.17
C GLN A 47 7.08 10.80 1.87
N PRO A 48 7.56 9.68 1.28
CA PRO A 48 8.62 8.90 1.87
C PRO A 48 9.97 9.61 1.79
N ARG A 49 10.76 9.51 2.87
CA ARG A 49 12.18 9.89 2.82
C ARG A 49 12.92 9.08 1.76
N TYR A 50 13.96 9.67 1.17
CA TYR A 50 14.85 9.02 0.20
C TYR A 50 15.35 7.63 0.64
N SER A 51 15.68 7.44 1.92
CA SER A 51 16.12 6.15 2.46
C SER A 51 15.07 5.02 2.36
N ILE A 52 13.78 5.38 2.36
CA ILE A 52 12.65 4.48 2.18
C ILE A 52 12.37 4.30 0.69
N PHE A 53 12.40 5.39 -0.09
CA PHE A 53 12.19 5.36 -1.54
C PHE A 53 13.12 4.36 -2.25
N LYS A 54 14.39 4.29 -1.82
CA LYS A 54 15.39 3.31 -2.30
C LYS A 54 15.01 1.84 -2.13
N LEU A 55 14.04 1.54 -1.26
CA LEU A 55 13.61 0.17 -1.00
C LEU A 55 12.49 -0.28 -1.93
N PHE A 56 11.93 0.60 -2.76
CA PHE A 56 10.82 0.29 -3.65
C PHE A 56 11.32 -0.44 -4.90
N ASP A 57 10.64 -1.53 -5.25
CA ASP A 57 10.92 -2.25 -6.50
C ASP A 57 10.15 -1.62 -7.66
N THR A 58 8.86 -1.36 -7.44
CA THR A 58 7.90 -0.80 -8.40
C THR A 58 7.14 0.35 -7.75
N ILE A 59 6.86 1.40 -8.53
CA ILE A 59 6.05 2.56 -8.12
C ILE A 59 4.88 2.70 -9.09
N THR A 60 3.71 2.99 -8.52
CA THR A 60 2.53 3.41 -9.27
C THR A 60 2.19 4.83 -8.82
N LEU A 61 2.04 5.74 -9.78
CA LEU A 61 1.65 7.12 -9.53
C LEU A 61 0.25 7.37 -10.07
N LEU A 62 -0.58 7.95 -9.21
CA LEU A 62 -1.98 8.23 -9.49
C LEU A 62 -2.25 9.72 -9.21
N SER A 63 -2.99 10.36 -10.10
CA SER A 63 -3.51 11.71 -9.89
C SER A 63 -4.94 11.79 -10.43
N GLU A 64 -5.89 12.29 -9.64
CA GLU A 64 -7.33 12.38 -10.01
C GLU A 64 -7.92 11.06 -10.57
N GLY A 65 -7.45 9.92 -10.07
CA GLY A 65 -7.89 8.58 -10.51
C GLY A 65 -7.19 8.06 -11.78
N GLU A 66 -6.35 8.87 -12.41
CA GLU A 66 -5.61 8.51 -13.62
C GLU A 66 -4.19 8.04 -13.27
N MET A 67 -3.72 7.04 -14.01
CA MET A 67 -2.36 6.50 -13.85
C MET A 67 -1.39 7.26 -14.73
N LEU A 68 -0.42 7.92 -14.09
CA LEU A 68 0.58 8.73 -14.78
C LEU A 68 1.92 8.01 -14.95
N TYR A 69 2.15 6.96 -14.14
CA TYR A 69 3.31 6.10 -14.23
C TYR A 69 3.07 4.78 -13.51
N HIS A 70 3.56 3.70 -14.08
CA HIS A 70 3.70 2.42 -13.41
C HIS A 70 4.95 1.71 -13.92
N GLY A 71 5.89 1.43 -13.03
CA GLY A 71 7.15 0.82 -13.44
C GLY A 71 8.16 0.76 -12.31
N SER A 72 9.40 0.44 -12.66
CA SER A 72 10.48 0.35 -11.68
C SER A 72 10.70 1.71 -10.99
N ALA A 73 10.94 1.69 -9.68
CA ALA A 73 11.28 2.89 -8.92
C ALA A 73 12.54 3.59 -9.44
N LYS A 74 13.45 2.85 -10.09
CA LYS A 74 14.71 3.37 -10.61
C LYS A 74 14.55 4.24 -11.86
N ASN A 75 13.56 3.92 -12.69
CA ASN A 75 13.39 4.54 -14.00
C ASN A 75 12.43 5.75 -13.96
N VAL A 76 11.85 6.05 -12.79
CA VAL A 76 10.83 7.10 -12.67
C VAL A 76 11.39 8.48 -12.98
N LEU A 77 12.62 8.77 -12.55
CA LEU A 77 13.27 10.06 -12.83
C LEU A 77 13.58 10.21 -14.32
N ASP A 78 14.09 9.17 -14.97
CA ASP A 78 14.39 9.18 -16.40
C ASP A 78 13.11 9.38 -17.23
N TYR A 79 12.01 8.75 -16.81
CA TYR A 79 10.70 8.92 -17.45
C TYR A 79 10.24 10.38 -17.42
N PHE A 80 10.24 11.01 -16.24
CA PHE A 80 9.81 12.41 -16.11
C PHE A 80 10.79 13.40 -16.78
N SER A 81 12.09 13.06 -16.83
CA SER A 81 13.09 13.82 -17.58
C SER A 81 12.75 13.90 -19.07
N GLN A 82 12.29 12.80 -19.67
CA GLN A 82 11.84 12.77 -21.07
C GLN A 82 10.58 13.61 -21.31
N GLN A 83 9.75 13.81 -20.28
CA GLN A 83 8.54 14.64 -20.38
C GLN A 83 8.79 16.13 -20.14
N GLY A 84 10.03 16.51 -19.81
CA GLY A 84 10.48 17.88 -19.60
C GLY A 84 10.61 18.30 -18.13
N TYR A 85 10.55 17.35 -17.20
CA TYR A 85 10.73 17.61 -15.77
C TYR A 85 12.12 17.18 -15.30
N SER A 86 12.90 18.11 -14.77
CA SER A 86 14.23 17.82 -14.22
C SER A 86 14.19 17.80 -12.70
N CYS A 87 14.78 16.78 -12.09
CA CYS A 87 14.98 16.71 -10.65
C CYS A 87 16.33 17.36 -10.30
N GLU A 88 16.36 18.20 -9.28
CA GLU A 88 17.58 18.86 -8.82
C GLU A 88 18.54 17.85 -8.13
N PRO A 89 19.89 18.03 -8.21
CA PRO A 89 20.87 17.02 -7.77
C PRO A 89 20.83 16.62 -6.30
N HIS A 90 20.15 17.38 -5.45
CA HIS A 90 20.04 17.16 -4.00
C HIS A 90 18.60 17.06 -3.51
N ASP A 91 17.66 16.99 -4.44
CA ASP A 91 16.26 16.86 -4.09
C ASP A 91 15.86 15.40 -3.86
N ASN A 92 14.80 15.18 -3.08
CA ASN A 92 14.27 13.85 -2.84
C ASN A 92 13.43 13.43 -4.07
N PRO A 93 13.77 12.33 -4.76
CA PRO A 93 13.00 11.85 -5.90
C PRO A 93 11.52 11.63 -5.61
N ALA A 94 11.19 11.24 -4.37
CA ALA A 94 9.81 11.04 -3.97
C ALA A 94 9.02 12.36 -3.91
N ASP A 95 9.65 13.42 -3.41
CA ASP A 95 9.03 14.73 -3.28
C ASP A 95 8.91 15.39 -4.67
N PHE A 96 9.97 15.34 -5.47
CA PHE A 96 9.95 15.76 -6.88
C PHE A 96 8.79 15.11 -7.66
N VAL A 97 8.63 13.80 -7.54
CA VAL A 97 7.55 13.08 -8.24
C VAL A 97 6.18 13.55 -7.76
N ILE A 98 6.00 13.79 -6.46
CA ILE A 98 4.74 14.31 -5.91
C ILE A 98 4.47 15.73 -6.43
N ASP A 99 5.49 16.58 -6.51
CA ASP A 99 5.37 17.94 -7.04
C ASP A 99 4.95 17.93 -8.51
N VAL A 100 5.47 17.00 -9.32
CA VAL A 100 5.00 16.78 -10.70
C VAL A 100 3.52 16.37 -10.73
N LEU A 101 3.05 15.55 -9.80
CA LEU A 101 1.63 15.17 -9.71
C LEU A 101 0.73 16.35 -9.31
N ILE A 102 1.22 17.21 -8.42
CA ILE A 102 0.50 18.43 -8.00
C ILE A 102 0.43 19.42 -9.16
N ASP A 103 1.54 19.67 -9.87
CA ASP A 103 1.57 20.51 -11.08
C ASP A 103 0.64 19.97 -12.18
N ALA A 104 0.60 18.64 -12.36
CA ALA A 104 -0.34 18.00 -13.28
C ALA A 104 -1.80 18.22 -12.83
N LYS A 105 -2.08 18.14 -11.53
CA LYS A 105 -3.44 18.35 -11.00
C LYS A 105 -3.93 19.79 -11.21
N GLU A 106 -3.05 20.78 -11.03
CA GLU A 106 -3.40 22.19 -11.22
C GLU A 106 -3.59 22.57 -12.69
N ASN A 107 -2.93 21.86 -13.62
CA ASN A 107 -2.94 22.16 -15.04
C ASN A 107 -3.46 20.98 -15.88
N SER A 108 -4.73 21.09 -16.32
CA SER A 108 -5.40 20.06 -17.12
C SER A 108 -4.67 19.68 -18.41
N VAL A 109 -3.97 20.64 -19.05
CA VAL A 109 -3.21 20.37 -20.28
C VAL A 109 -1.99 19.48 -19.99
N LYS A 110 -1.30 19.74 -18.88
CA LYS A 110 -0.16 18.92 -18.45
C LYS A 110 -0.62 17.53 -18.00
N MET A 111 -1.77 17.44 -17.32
CA MET A 111 -2.39 16.16 -16.96
C MET A 111 -2.62 15.29 -18.20
N GLU A 112 -3.29 15.85 -19.22
CA GLU A 112 -3.60 15.14 -20.46
C GLU A 112 -2.31 14.71 -21.19
N LYS A 113 -1.30 15.59 -21.24
CA LYS A 113 0.02 15.26 -21.81
C LYS A 113 0.67 14.07 -21.11
N LEU A 114 0.71 14.07 -19.77
CA LEU A 114 1.32 13.00 -18.98
C LEU A 114 0.54 11.68 -19.09
N LYS A 115 -0.79 11.76 -19.13
CA LYS A 115 -1.65 10.60 -19.36
C LYS A 115 -1.37 9.97 -20.72
N LEU A 116 -1.37 10.76 -21.80
CA LEU A 116 -1.07 10.28 -23.15
C LEU A 116 0.37 9.74 -23.26
N ALA A 117 1.32 10.38 -22.59
CA ALA A 117 2.71 9.91 -22.53
C ALA A 117 2.82 8.54 -21.85
N TYR A 118 2.07 8.31 -20.77
CA TYR A 118 2.03 7.00 -20.12
C TYR A 118 1.31 5.97 -21.01
N GLU A 119 0.17 6.33 -21.59
CA GLU A 119 -0.62 5.42 -22.43
C GLU A 119 0.15 4.91 -23.65
N SER A 120 0.96 5.80 -24.27
CA SER A 120 1.83 5.50 -25.40
C SER A 120 3.16 4.86 -25.02
N SER A 121 3.49 4.80 -23.73
CA SER A 121 4.75 4.22 -23.26
C SER A 121 4.74 2.69 -23.37
N SER A 122 5.92 2.12 -23.58
CA SER A 122 6.13 0.67 -23.54
C SER A 122 5.78 0.05 -22.17
N MET A 123 5.75 0.85 -21.10
CA MET A 123 5.40 0.41 -19.75
C MET A 123 3.92 0.05 -19.67
N ASN A 124 3.05 0.89 -20.21
CA ASN A 124 1.61 0.61 -20.26
C ASN A 124 1.33 -0.62 -21.13
N GLU A 125 1.98 -0.72 -22.29
CA GLU A 125 1.84 -1.89 -23.17
C GLU A 125 2.28 -3.18 -22.46
N TYR A 126 3.40 -3.14 -21.74
CA TYR A 126 3.88 -4.26 -20.93
C TYR A 126 2.84 -4.69 -19.87
N VAL A 127 2.24 -3.73 -19.16
CA VAL A 127 1.20 -4.00 -18.15
C VAL A 127 -0.04 -4.63 -18.79
N ILE A 128 -0.49 -4.10 -19.93
CA ILE A 128 -1.64 -4.63 -20.67
C ILE A 128 -1.36 -6.05 -21.16
N ASN A 129 -0.18 -6.30 -21.73
CA ASN A 129 0.20 -7.62 -22.24
C ASN A 129 0.31 -8.64 -21.11
N ARG A 130 0.90 -8.25 -19.97
CA ARG A 130 0.97 -9.10 -18.78
C ARG A 130 -0.42 -9.41 -18.23
N ARG A 131 -1.34 -8.44 -18.21
CA ARG A 131 -2.72 -8.64 -17.80
C ARG A 131 -3.45 -9.59 -18.75
N LYS A 132 -3.27 -9.46 -20.07
CA LYS A 132 -3.85 -10.37 -21.07
C LYS A 132 -3.35 -11.81 -20.87
N GLN A 133 -2.04 -11.99 -20.66
CA GLN A 133 -1.45 -13.30 -20.37
C GLN A 133 -2.01 -13.90 -19.07
N GLN A 134 -2.05 -13.12 -17.99
CA GLN A 134 -2.62 -13.57 -16.71
C GLN A 134 -4.11 -13.89 -16.81
N PHE A 135 -4.89 -13.17 -17.61
CA PHE A 135 -6.31 -13.48 -17.82
C PHE A 135 -6.50 -14.81 -18.59
N ILE A 136 -5.60 -15.10 -19.53
CA ILE A 136 -5.54 -16.40 -20.23
C ILE A 136 -5.19 -17.51 -19.22
N ASP A 137 -4.19 -17.31 -18.37
CA ASP A 137 -3.78 -18.29 -17.35
C ASP A 137 -4.83 -18.47 -16.23
N GLU A 138 -5.50 -17.39 -15.80
CA GLU A 138 -6.59 -17.45 -14.81
C GLU A 138 -7.83 -18.13 -15.38
N SER A 139 -8.17 -17.92 -16.66
CA SER A 139 -9.26 -18.68 -17.30
C SER A 139 -8.98 -20.20 -17.32
N PHE A 140 -7.69 -20.58 -17.32
CA PHE A 140 -7.25 -21.97 -17.20
C PHE A 140 -7.18 -22.46 -15.74
N GLN A 141 -6.77 -21.61 -14.78
CA GLN A 141 -6.59 -21.95 -13.35
C GLN A 141 -7.83 -21.74 -12.44
N ILE A 142 -8.85 -20.97 -12.86
CA ILE A 142 -10.12 -20.86 -12.11
C ILE A 142 -10.78 -22.24 -11.92
N ARG A 143 -10.44 -23.23 -12.77
CA ARG A 143 -10.84 -24.63 -12.60
C ARG A 143 -10.08 -25.39 -11.50
N THR A 144 -8.90 -24.95 -11.04
CA THR A 144 -7.98 -25.83 -10.30
C THR A 144 -7.64 -25.45 -8.87
N ASP A 145 -7.79 -24.21 -8.38
CA ASP A 145 -7.43 -23.96 -6.96
C ASP A 145 -8.10 -22.74 -6.30
N ARG A 146 -9.41 -22.83 -6.02
CA ARG A 146 -10.04 -21.99 -4.97
C ARG A 146 -9.92 -22.67 -3.61
N LYS A 147 -8.70 -22.88 -3.10
CA LYS A 147 -8.49 -23.05 -1.65
C LYS A 147 -8.63 -21.70 -0.97
N SER A 148 -9.88 -21.24 -0.88
CA SER A 148 -10.26 -20.24 0.13
C SER A 148 -9.85 -20.81 1.48
N VAL A 149 -9.10 -20.03 2.27
CA VAL A 149 -8.89 -20.32 3.68
C VAL A 149 -10.26 -20.19 4.35
N LYS A 150 -11.04 -21.28 4.34
CA LYS A 150 -12.28 -21.38 5.09
C LYS A 150 -11.90 -21.55 6.55
N LEU A 151 -11.66 -20.43 7.23
CA LEU A 151 -11.74 -20.39 8.68
C LEU A 151 -13.21 -20.59 9.07
N LYS A 152 -13.64 -21.85 9.07
CA LYS A 152 -14.96 -22.25 9.57
C LYS A 152 -14.89 -22.25 11.11
N GLN A 153 -14.69 -21.07 11.70
CA GLN A 153 -14.78 -20.93 13.14
C GLN A 153 -16.26 -20.96 13.52
N PHE A 154 -16.60 -21.77 14.52
CA PHE A 154 -17.96 -21.82 15.07
C PHE A 154 -18.25 -20.48 15.75
N ILE A 155 -19.43 -19.91 15.50
CA ILE A 155 -19.87 -18.60 16.05
C ILE A 155 -19.71 -18.55 17.58
N TRP A 156 -19.94 -19.67 18.28
CA TRP A 156 -19.76 -19.77 19.73
C TRP A 156 -18.31 -19.62 20.21
N LYS A 157 -17.32 -20.05 19.41
CA LYS A 157 -15.90 -19.85 19.74
C LYS A 157 -15.52 -18.38 19.58
N GLU A 158 -15.98 -17.74 18.50
CA GLU A 158 -15.78 -16.31 18.29
C GLU A 158 -16.43 -15.51 19.43
N PHE A 159 -17.68 -15.83 19.78
CA PHE A 159 -18.39 -15.22 20.91
C PHE A 159 -17.62 -15.39 22.22
N TYR A 160 -17.15 -16.60 22.54
CA TYR A 160 -16.36 -16.86 23.74
C TYR A 160 -15.08 -16.01 23.79
N TYR A 161 -14.31 -15.95 22.69
CA TYR A 161 -13.08 -15.16 22.65
C TYR A 161 -13.34 -13.65 22.70
N VAL A 162 -14.38 -13.17 22.04
CA VAL A 162 -14.79 -11.76 22.10
C VAL A 162 -15.21 -11.40 23.53
N CYS A 163 -16.08 -12.20 24.16
CA CYS A 163 -16.50 -11.99 25.55
C CYS A 163 -15.31 -12.03 26.51
N LEU A 164 -14.43 -13.02 26.40
CA LEU A 164 -13.26 -13.13 27.26
C LEU A 164 -12.31 -11.94 27.07
N ARG A 165 -12.09 -11.49 25.83
CA ARG A 165 -11.27 -10.30 25.54
C ARG A 165 -11.89 -9.04 26.13
N THR A 166 -13.18 -8.82 25.92
CA THR A 166 -13.90 -7.66 26.44
C THR A 166 -13.87 -7.65 27.95
N LEU A 167 -14.22 -8.76 28.59
CA LEU A 167 -14.23 -8.90 30.04
C LEU A 167 -12.83 -8.69 30.64
N LYS A 168 -11.79 -9.28 30.04
CA LYS A 168 -10.39 -9.07 30.45
C LYS A 168 -9.95 -7.61 30.27
N ASN A 169 -10.40 -6.93 29.22
CA ASN A 169 -10.11 -5.51 29.01
C ASN A 169 -10.85 -4.65 30.05
N THR A 170 -12.10 -4.96 30.36
CA THR A 170 -12.92 -4.25 31.35
C THR A 170 -12.33 -4.42 32.76
N PHE A 171 -11.99 -5.65 33.18
CA PHE A 171 -11.34 -5.88 34.48
C PHE A 171 -9.96 -5.24 34.62
N ARG A 172 -9.24 -5.04 33.52
CA ARG A 172 -7.95 -4.33 33.52
C ARG A 172 -8.09 -2.80 33.56
N ASN A 173 -9.29 -2.27 33.31
CA ASN A 173 -9.59 -0.84 33.35
C ASN A 173 -10.63 -0.55 34.46
N PRO A 174 -10.25 -0.60 35.75
CA PRO A 174 -11.18 -0.46 36.87
C PRO A 174 -11.84 0.92 36.93
N SER A 175 -11.23 1.95 36.34
CA SER A 175 -11.78 3.32 36.26
C SER A 175 -13.13 3.36 35.52
N LEU A 176 -13.27 2.60 34.44
CA LEU A 176 -14.53 2.52 33.68
C LEU A 176 -15.61 1.83 34.49
N ILE A 177 -15.28 0.72 35.15
CA ILE A 177 -16.22 -0.02 36.01
C ILE A 177 -16.70 0.86 37.18
N LEU A 178 -15.76 1.52 37.87
CA LEU A 178 -16.06 2.43 38.97
C LEU A 178 -16.94 3.60 38.51
N SER A 179 -16.63 4.21 37.36
CA SER A 179 -17.44 5.30 36.81
C SER A 179 -18.88 4.88 36.52
N GLN A 180 -19.08 3.68 35.96
CA GLN A 180 -20.41 3.14 35.68
C GLN A 180 -21.19 2.82 36.96
N ILE A 181 -20.53 2.20 37.95
CA ILE A 181 -21.16 1.89 39.25
C ILE A 181 -21.58 3.18 39.97
N VAL A 182 -20.71 4.20 39.99
CA VAL A 182 -21.01 5.48 40.64
C VAL A 182 -22.18 6.20 39.96
N VAL A 183 -22.21 6.23 38.62
CA VAL A 183 -23.34 6.84 37.85
C VAL A 183 -24.64 6.07 38.03
N SER A 184 -24.61 4.75 38.27
CA SER A 184 -25.82 3.96 38.52
C SER A 184 -26.33 4.03 39.98
N ILE A 185 -25.51 4.53 40.91
CA ILE A 185 -25.88 4.66 42.33
C ILE A 185 -26.42 6.06 42.66
N ILE A 186 -25.98 7.09 41.92
CA ILE A 186 -26.49 8.47 42.00
C ILE A 186 -27.79 8.60 41.22
#